data_AF-A0A9P6S3T6-F1
#
_entry.id   AF-A0A9P6S3T6-F1
#
_cell.length_a   1.000
_cell.length_b   1.000
_cell.length_c   1.000
_cell.angle_alpha   90.00
_cell.angle_beta   90.00
_cell.angle_gamma   90.00
#
_symmetry.space_group_name_H-M   'P 1'
#
loop_
_entity.id
_entity.type
_entity.pdbx_description
1 polymer ?
#
loop_
_entity_poly.entity_id
_entity_poly.type
_entity_poly.pdbx_seq_one_letter_code
_entity_poly.pdbx_strand_id
1 'polypeptide(L)'
;MTLLDTFPHLKEYNFPAQEISPTLFKTFSAAVANRITTLNLLPMARQTYSTRAIPLRNILCTFEHLVHLRAPTAEYLLDDMDLNDIRGQLQKLWIKKHVDATSRSHPRIAQDDPAVARQYVWVCRGLRTLHMKVDYHGTDCDFSELSLIVFGFLSRMCPRLQELSLKRRSLDLSLQGGLCLLTRLQELERVRIITHHYPQMDERDLLWIPSTPLSTWDRLYYPLLRHSTCKDLQAQYKGISPDKTTGSKLVERGRELGMDLSKVGYPEDLLDWMEERYGTTAPVEGDYASSSFRSLQLPKMQSFSVECREKKDKKAIAAQKLEDVVAKVRPNVHFRMCEEHKDAFYETTLKYW
;
A
#
# COMPACT_ATOMS: atom_id res chain seq x y z
N MET A 1 40.18 4.24 1.87
CA MET A 1 39.55 4.30 0.53
C MET A 1 38.10 3.90 0.71
N THR A 2 37.17 4.82 0.50
CA THR A 2 35.74 4.56 0.68
C THR A 2 35.18 3.83 -0.54
N LEU A 3 34.10 3.06 -0.38
CA LEU A 3 33.42 2.37 -1.49
C LEU A 3 33.09 3.33 -2.67
N LEU A 4 32.79 4.58 -2.35
CA LEU A 4 32.47 5.62 -3.33
C LEU A 4 33.68 6.10 -4.14
N ASP A 5 34.87 6.06 -3.55
CA ASP A 5 36.11 6.39 -4.28
C ASP A 5 36.39 5.31 -5.33
N THR A 6 36.01 4.07 -5.04
CA THR A 6 36.18 2.93 -5.94
C THR A 6 35.08 2.86 -7.02
N PHE A 7 33.85 3.28 -6.71
CA PHE A 7 32.69 3.12 -7.60
C PHE A 7 31.87 4.41 -7.72
N PRO A 8 32.36 5.44 -8.44
CA PRO A 8 31.68 6.73 -8.57
C PRO A 8 30.33 6.65 -9.30
N HIS A 9 30.12 5.62 -10.12
CA HIS A 9 28.91 5.41 -10.93
C HIS A 9 27.96 4.34 -10.38
N LEU A 10 28.12 3.96 -9.11
CA LEU A 10 27.29 2.95 -8.47
C LEU A 10 25.83 3.44 -8.36
N LYS A 11 24.98 2.95 -9.28
CA LYS A 11 23.54 3.25 -9.33
C LYS A 11 22.68 2.09 -8.82
N GLU A 12 23.21 0.88 -8.93
CA GLU A 12 22.54 -0.35 -8.52
C GLU A 12 23.37 -1.05 -7.45
N TYR A 13 22.70 -1.53 -6.42
CA TYR A 13 23.32 -2.29 -5.35
C TYR A 13 22.47 -3.50 -4.98
N ASN A 14 23.12 -4.64 -4.85
CA ASN A 14 22.53 -5.90 -4.43
C ASN A 14 23.05 -6.26 -3.05
N PHE A 15 22.21 -6.21 -2.02
CA PHE A 15 22.58 -6.68 -0.69
C PHE A 15 22.09 -8.11 -0.48
N PRO A 16 22.97 -9.05 -0.11
CA PRO A 16 22.53 -10.24 0.61
C PRO A 16 22.07 -9.82 2.00
N ALA A 17 20.94 -10.35 2.49
CA ALA A 17 20.34 -9.86 3.73
C ALA A 17 21.21 -9.97 5.01
N GLN A 18 22.27 -10.79 5.04
CA GLN A 18 23.15 -11.00 6.21
C GLN A 18 24.11 -9.83 6.45
N GLU A 19 24.43 -9.06 5.41
CA GLU A 19 25.46 -8.01 5.50
C GLU A 19 24.92 -6.70 6.08
N ILE A 20 23.60 -6.58 6.23
CA ILE A 20 22.96 -5.37 6.74
C ILE A 20 22.96 -5.41 8.27
N SER A 21 24.14 -5.27 8.87
CA SER A 21 24.23 -4.80 10.25
C SER A 21 23.67 -3.38 10.31
N PRO A 22 22.80 -3.03 11.28
CA PRO A 22 22.27 -1.67 11.43
C PRO A 22 23.37 -0.59 11.47
N THR A 23 24.53 -0.92 12.05
CA THR A 23 25.70 -0.04 12.13
C THR A 23 26.36 0.17 10.77
N LEU A 24 26.52 -0.91 9.99
CA LEU A 24 27.05 -0.83 8.64
C LEU A 24 26.08 -0.07 7.73
N PHE A 25 24.79 -0.34 7.88
CA PHE A 25 23.75 0.33 7.13
C PHE A 25 23.73 1.84 7.39
N LYS A 26 23.85 2.28 8.65
CA LYS A 26 23.90 3.71 9.00
C LYS A 26 25.12 4.41 8.37
N THR A 27 26.28 3.73 8.37
CA THR A 27 27.51 4.28 7.77
C THR A 27 27.39 4.33 6.24
N PHE A 28 26.83 3.27 5.65
CA PHE A 28 26.61 3.16 4.22
C PHE A 28 25.58 4.17 3.71
N SER A 29 24.44 4.30 4.39
CA SER A 29 23.36 5.19 3.96
C SER A 29 23.81 6.65 3.92
N ALA A 30 24.57 7.11 4.91
CA ALA A 30 25.10 8.47 4.93
C ALA A 30 26.01 8.77 3.72
N ALA A 31 26.76 7.76 3.24
CA ALA A 31 27.67 7.92 2.12
C ALA A 31 26.95 7.78 0.76
N VAL A 32 26.07 6.79 0.62
CA VAL A 32 25.62 6.31 -0.71
C VAL A 32 24.13 6.57 -1.00
N ALA A 33 23.32 6.98 -0.01
CA ALA A 33 21.86 7.12 -0.18
C ALA A 33 21.45 8.02 -1.35
N ASN A 34 22.23 9.08 -1.64
CA ASN A 34 21.95 10.02 -2.72
C ASN A 34 22.46 9.57 -4.11
N ARG A 35 22.88 8.31 -4.28
CA ARG A 35 23.35 7.79 -5.58
C ARG A 35 22.64 6.53 -6.03
N ILE A 36 22.15 5.73 -5.09
CA ILE A 36 21.50 4.46 -5.38
C ILE A 36 20.10 4.73 -5.92
N THR A 37 19.88 4.36 -7.18
CA THR A 37 18.57 4.38 -7.82
C THR A 37 17.90 3.00 -7.75
N THR A 38 18.67 1.93 -7.65
CA THR A 38 18.15 0.55 -7.60
C THR A 38 18.76 -0.20 -6.42
N LEU A 39 17.92 -0.67 -5.51
CA LEU A 39 18.31 -1.48 -4.37
C LEU A 39 17.57 -2.83 -4.43
N ASN A 40 18.31 -3.91 -4.61
CA ASN A 40 17.77 -5.26 -4.50
C ASN A 40 18.26 -5.90 -3.19
N LEU A 41 17.31 -6.27 -2.33
CA LEU A 41 17.55 -6.94 -1.07
C LEU A 41 17.24 -8.42 -1.26
N LEU A 42 18.29 -9.19 -1.51
CA LEU A 42 18.17 -10.58 -1.92
C LEU A 42 17.95 -11.49 -0.70
N PRO A 43 16.97 -12.40 -0.77
CA PRO A 43 16.79 -13.43 0.25
C PRO A 43 17.94 -14.41 0.23
N MET A 44 18.35 -14.86 1.41
CA MET A 44 19.57 -15.66 1.55
C MET A 44 19.36 -17.15 1.51
N ALA A 45 18.21 -17.61 2.01
CA ALA A 45 17.88 -19.01 2.01
C ALA A 45 16.39 -19.19 1.74
N ARG A 46 16.03 -20.39 1.24
CA ARG A 46 14.63 -20.83 1.07
C ARG A 46 13.80 -20.78 2.33
N GLN A 47 14.44 -20.70 3.50
CA GLN A 47 13.77 -20.83 4.79
C GLN A 47 14.01 -19.66 5.75
N THR A 48 14.74 -18.60 5.37
CA THR A 48 14.79 -17.38 6.19
C THR A 48 13.49 -16.60 5.98
N TYR A 49 12.43 -17.01 6.67
CA TYR A 49 11.06 -16.52 6.48
C TYR A 49 10.83 -15.08 6.93
N SER A 50 11.84 -14.41 7.49
CA SER A 50 11.70 -13.06 8.02
C SER A 50 13.07 -12.43 8.21
N THR A 51 13.27 -11.25 7.61
CA THR A 51 14.44 -10.40 7.87
C THR A 51 13.99 -9.12 8.55
N ARG A 52 13.45 -9.26 9.78
CA ARG A 52 13.15 -8.11 10.67
C ARG A 52 14.34 -7.17 10.89
N ALA A 53 15.56 -7.63 10.60
CA ALA A 53 16.78 -6.86 10.72
C ALA A 53 16.93 -5.78 9.64
N ILE A 54 16.25 -5.89 8.49
CA ILE A 54 16.42 -4.91 7.42
C ILE A 54 15.57 -3.68 7.72
N PRO A 55 16.17 -2.49 7.89
CA PRO A 55 15.43 -1.29 8.25
C PRO A 55 14.81 -0.66 7.00
N LEU A 56 13.81 -1.32 6.38
CA LEU A 56 13.13 -0.79 5.18
C LEU A 56 12.62 0.63 5.38
N ARG A 57 12.10 0.93 6.57
CA ARG A 57 11.74 2.28 7.01
C ARG A 57 12.88 3.27 6.81
N ASN A 58 14.08 2.94 7.27
CA ASN A 58 15.24 3.82 7.11
C ASN A 58 15.63 3.97 5.65
N ILE A 59 15.61 2.89 4.85
CA ILE A 59 15.89 2.96 3.41
C ILE A 59 14.92 3.95 2.74
N LEU A 60 13.62 3.75 2.91
CA LEU A 60 12.58 4.53 2.24
C LEU A 60 12.52 6.00 2.72
N CYS A 61 12.98 6.27 3.95
CA CYS A 61 13.03 7.61 4.53
C CYS A 61 14.39 8.31 4.36
N THR A 62 15.42 7.66 3.80
CA THR A 62 16.73 8.28 3.58
C THR A 62 17.21 8.28 2.13
N PHE A 63 16.76 7.35 1.28
CA PHE A 63 17.24 7.24 -0.10
C PHE A 63 16.33 8.04 -1.04
N GLU A 64 16.52 9.36 -1.11
CA GLU A 64 15.68 10.28 -1.91
C GLU A 64 15.61 9.91 -3.40
N HIS A 65 16.73 9.46 -3.97
CA HIS A 65 16.84 9.11 -5.39
C HIS A 65 16.52 7.65 -5.71
N LEU A 66 16.00 6.88 -4.75
CA LEU A 66 15.62 5.50 -4.97
C LEU A 66 14.44 5.41 -5.93
N VAL A 67 14.65 4.73 -7.05
CA VAL A 67 13.67 4.50 -8.12
C VAL A 67 13.12 3.07 -8.05
N HIS A 68 13.96 2.10 -7.68
CA HIS A 68 13.58 0.70 -7.61
C HIS A 68 14.02 0.10 -6.26
N LEU A 69 13.05 -0.40 -5.50
CA LEU A 69 13.30 -1.19 -4.30
C LEU A 69 12.71 -2.59 -4.51
N ARG A 70 13.57 -3.60 -4.57
CA ARG A 70 13.14 -5.00 -4.64
C ARG A 70 13.54 -5.73 -3.38
N ALA A 71 12.59 -5.89 -2.46
CA ALA A 71 12.83 -6.49 -1.15
C ALA A 71 11.71 -7.47 -0.76
N PRO A 72 11.44 -8.51 -1.56
CA PRO A 72 10.24 -9.36 -1.43
C PRO A 72 10.15 -10.12 -0.10
N THR A 73 11.25 -10.24 0.64
CA THR A 73 11.32 -10.91 1.95
C THR A 73 11.60 -9.96 3.12
N ALA A 74 11.86 -8.69 2.84
CA ALA A 74 12.07 -7.68 3.86
C ALA A 74 10.72 -7.19 4.39
N GLU A 75 10.63 -7.09 5.71
CA GLU A 75 9.38 -6.72 6.40
C GLU A 75 9.32 -5.21 6.62
N TYR A 76 8.23 -4.60 6.18
CA TYR A 76 7.81 -3.27 6.58
C TYR A 76 6.68 -3.43 7.60
N LEU A 77 6.80 -2.75 8.75
CA LEU A 77 5.82 -2.91 9.82
C LEU A 77 4.58 -2.08 9.51
N LEU A 78 3.40 -2.68 9.69
CA LEU A 78 2.14 -1.96 9.56
C LEU A 78 2.04 -0.79 10.54
N ASP A 79 2.63 -0.92 11.73
CA ASP A 79 2.69 0.15 12.73
C ASP A 79 3.34 1.44 12.15
N ASP A 80 4.27 1.28 11.21
CA ASP A 80 4.95 2.41 10.54
C ASP A 80 4.10 3.03 9.41
N MET A 81 2.99 2.40 9.02
CA MET A 81 2.04 2.90 8.01
C MET A 81 0.78 3.51 8.65
N ASP A 82 0.46 3.14 9.90
CA ASP A 82 -0.73 3.61 10.63
C ASP A 82 -0.52 5.01 11.24
N LEU A 83 -0.43 6.00 10.36
CA LEU A 83 -0.12 7.40 10.72
C LEU A 83 -1.12 8.02 11.70
N ASN A 84 -2.36 7.52 11.70
CA ASN A 84 -3.48 8.06 12.45
C ASN A 84 -3.88 7.18 13.64
N ASP A 85 -3.06 6.17 14.00
CA ASP A 85 -3.33 5.25 15.12
C ASP A 85 -4.74 4.64 15.03
N ILE A 86 -5.21 4.34 13.82
CA ILE A 86 -6.53 3.74 13.56
C ILE A 86 -6.66 2.45 14.35
N ARG A 87 -5.57 1.68 14.42
CA ARG A 87 -5.52 0.43 15.17
C ARG A 87 -5.63 0.65 16.67
N GLY A 88 -4.95 1.64 17.22
CA GLY A 88 -5.09 1.97 18.63
C GLY A 88 -6.51 2.43 18.96
N GLN A 89 -7.18 3.14 18.05
CA GLN A 89 -8.58 3.53 18.19
C GLN A 89 -9.51 2.31 18.16
N LEU A 90 -9.34 1.41 17.19
CA LEU A 90 -10.07 0.14 17.11
C LEU A 90 -9.86 -0.70 18.36
N GLN A 91 -8.61 -0.88 18.79
CA GLN A 91 -8.30 -1.67 19.97
C GLN A 91 -8.97 -1.11 21.23
N LYS A 92 -9.04 0.22 21.40
CA LYS A 92 -9.78 0.85 22.50
C LYS A 92 -11.27 0.53 22.46
N LEU A 93 -11.89 0.52 21.27
CA LEU A 93 -13.30 0.16 21.11
C LEU A 93 -13.54 -1.31 21.45
N TRP A 94 -12.61 -2.19 21.09
CA TRP A 94 -12.70 -3.63 21.34
C TRP A 94 -12.49 -3.97 22.81
N ILE A 95 -11.48 -3.38 23.48
CA ILE A 95 -11.22 -3.59 24.91
C ILE A 95 -12.40 -3.09 25.74
N LYS A 96 -13.01 -1.94 25.39
CA LYS A 96 -14.24 -1.48 26.07
C LYS A 96 -15.37 -2.51 26.06
N LYS A 97 -15.40 -3.38 25.05
CA LYS A 97 -16.40 -4.44 24.91
C LYS A 97 -16.03 -5.73 25.67
N HIS A 98 -14.75 -5.93 25.98
CA HIS A 98 -14.22 -7.14 26.63
C HIS A 98 -13.39 -6.75 27.87
N VAL A 99 -14.06 -6.71 29.02
CA VAL A 99 -13.61 -6.06 30.28
C VAL A 99 -12.31 -6.62 30.89
N ASP A 100 -11.77 -7.77 30.45
CA ASP A 100 -10.69 -8.45 31.19
C ASP A 100 -9.32 -8.54 30.51
N ALA A 101 -9.06 -7.79 29.44
CA ALA A 101 -7.78 -7.91 28.72
C ALA A 101 -6.68 -7.01 29.32
N THR A 102 -5.81 -7.59 30.16
CA THR A 102 -4.50 -7.05 30.56
C THR A 102 -3.47 -7.05 29.41
N SER A 103 -3.89 -6.63 28.21
CA SER A 103 -3.00 -6.54 27.06
C SER A 103 -1.99 -5.42 27.25
N ARG A 104 -0.71 -5.81 27.32
CA ARG A 104 0.42 -4.90 27.31
C ARG A 104 0.38 -4.10 26.02
N SER A 105 -0.07 -2.85 26.10
CA SER A 105 0.06 -1.90 24.99
C SER A 105 1.53 -1.84 24.62
N HIS A 106 1.85 -2.18 23.37
CA HIS A 106 3.18 -1.85 22.86
C HIS A 106 3.39 -0.34 23.02
N PRO A 107 4.58 0.10 23.48
CA PRO A 107 4.85 1.51 23.66
C PRO A 107 4.51 2.21 22.35
N ARG A 108 3.52 3.10 22.39
CA ARG A 108 3.25 4.00 21.28
C ARG A 108 4.58 4.68 20.99
N ILE A 109 5.00 4.62 19.74
CA ILE A 109 6.04 5.52 19.25
C ILE A 109 5.63 6.91 19.73
N ALA A 110 6.50 7.60 20.46
CA ALA A 110 6.22 8.95 20.92
C ALA A 110 6.09 9.85 19.68
N GLN A 111 4.87 9.99 19.17
CA GLN A 111 4.54 10.75 17.97
C GLN A 111 4.92 12.24 18.11
N ASP A 112 5.16 12.68 19.35
CA ASP A 112 5.53 14.05 19.67
C ASP A 112 7.00 14.38 19.40
N ASP A 113 7.88 13.40 19.13
CA ASP A 113 9.26 13.70 18.75
C ASP A 113 9.35 13.99 17.23
N PRO A 114 9.72 15.22 16.80
CA PRO A 114 9.86 15.55 15.39
C PRO A 114 10.94 14.73 14.66
N ALA A 115 12.00 14.28 15.37
CA ALA A 115 13.02 13.41 14.78
C ALA A 115 12.45 12.03 14.46
N VAL A 116 11.54 11.54 15.31
CA VAL A 116 10.80 10.30 15.12
C VAL A 116 9.78 10.47 13.99
N ALA A 117 9.05 11.59 13.93
CA ALA A 117 8.10 11.89 12.86
C ALA A 117 8.74 11.85 11.46
N ARG A 118 9.96 12.42 11.30
CA ARG A 118 10.68 12.41 10.01
C ARG A 118 10.95 11.02 9.46
N GLN A 119 11.00 10.01 10.30
CA GLN A 119 11.35 8.66 9.91
C GLN A 119 10.15 7.84 9.40
N TYR A 120 8.94 8.40 9.31
CA TYR A 120 7.75 7.69 8.78
C TYR A 120 7.29 8.20 7.42
N VAL A 121 7.82 9.34 6.97
CA VAL A 121 7.45 9.91 5.68
C VAL A 121 8.51 9.55 4.65
N TRP A 122 8.13 8.73 3.66
CA TRP A 122 9.05 8.28 2.62
C TRP A 122 9.55 9.48 1.81
N VAL A 123 10.87 9.52 1.59
CA VAL A 123 11.53 10.58 0.81
C VAL A 123 11.72 10.15 -0.65
N CYS A 124 11.67 8.85 -0.94
CA CYS A 124 11.83 8.28 -2.27
C CYS A 124 10.58 8.48 -3.16
N ARG A 125 10.23 9.74 -3.47
CA ARG A 125 9.03 10.08 -4.27
C ARG A 125 9.09 9.61 -5.72
N GLY A 126 10.31 9.40 -6.22
CA GLY A 126 10.59 8.87 -7.55
C GLY A 126 10.43 7.35 -7.68
N LEU A 127 10.00 6.65 -6.62
CA LEU A 127 9.92 5.20 -6.60
C LEU A 127 8.92 4.69 -7.65
N ARG A 128 9.43 3.89 -8.59
CA ARG A 128 8.69 3.23 -9.67
C ARG A 128 8.47 1.75 -9.41
N THR A 129 9.38 1.09 -8.71
CA THR A 129 9.23 -0.33 -8.35
C THR A 129 9.33 -0.49 -6.85
N LEU A 130 8.33 -1.16 -6.27
CA LEU A 130 8.30 -1.50 -4.85
C LEU A 130 7.90 -2.96 -4.69
N HIS A 131 8.84 -3.80 -4.29
CA HIS A 131 8.56 -5.15 -3.81
C HIS A 131 8.84 -5.22 -2.32
N MET A 132 7.84 -5.56 -1.52
CA MET A 132 8.02 -5.66 -0.07
C MET A 132 7.03 -6.63 0.56
N LYS A 133 7.37 -7.08 1.77
CA LYS A 133 6.43 -7.76 2.67
C LYS A 133 5.95 -6.77 3.73
N VAL A 134 4.64 -6.68 3.96
CA VAL A 134 4.08 -5.98 5.11
C VAL A 134 3.73 -6.99 6.18
N ASP A 135 4.21 -6.75 7.40
CA ASP A 135 3.96 -7.61 8.56
C ASP A 135 3.43 -6.80 9.74
N TYR A 136 2.99 -7.50 10.78
CA TYR A 136 2.42 -6.93 11.99
C TYR A 136 2.93 -7.67 13.23
N HIS A 137 3.22 -6.93 14.30
CA HIS A 137 3.72 -7.49 15.56
C HIS A 137 2.67 -8.23 16.40
N GLY A 138 1.38 -8.00 16.16
CA GLY A 138 0.30 -8.66 16.91
C GLY A 138 -0.31 -9.86 16.20
N THR A 139 -1.42 -10.36 16.76
CA THR A 139 -2.25 -11.34 16.08
C THR A 139 -2.89 -10.68 14.87
N ASP A 140 -2.50 -11.15 13.69
CA ASP A 140 -3.07 -10.68 12.43
C ASP A 140 -4.57 -11.02 12.44
N CYS A 141 -5.38 -9.97 12.40
CA CYS A 141 -6.82 -10.09 12.27
C CYS A 141 -7.18 -9.51 10.91
N ASP A 142 -8.06 -10.21 10.18
CA ASP A 142 -8.48 -9.87 8.82
C ASP A 142 -9.43 -8.66 8.82
N PHE A 143 -8.89 -7.51 9.19
CA PHE A 143 -9.61 -6.25 9.26
C PHE A 143 -9.39 -5.47 7.96
N SER A 144 -10.50 -5.05 7.35
CA SER A 144 -10.48 -4.19 6.17
C SER A 144 -9.71 -2.89 6.46
N GLU A 145 -9.74 -2.44 7.70
CA GLU A 145 -9.01 -1.30 8.25
C GLU A 145 -7.49 -1.40 8.04
N LEU A 146 -6.90 -2.58 8.25
CA LEU A 146 -5.45 -2.77 8.08
C LEU A 146 -5.05 -2.69 6.61
N SER A 147 -5.91 -3.18 5.74
CA SER A 147 -5.71 -3.12 4.29
C SER A 147 -5.88 -1.69 3.80
N LEU A 148 -6.85 -0.95 4.36
CA LEU A 148 -7.11 0.45 4.06
C LEU A 148 -5.93 1.34 4.44
N ILE A 149 -5.29 1.08 5.59
CA ILE A 149 -4.03 1.73 5.97
C ILE A 149 -2.96 1.48 4.90
N VAL A 150 -2.74 0.22 4.51
CA VAL A 150 -1.68 -0.16 3.56
C VAL A 150 -1.90 0.51 2.20
N PHE A 151 -3.09 0.35 1.60
CA PHE A 151 -3.36 0.89 0.27
C PHE A 151 -3.47 2.42 0.28
N GLY A 152 -4.10 3.00 1.30
CA GLY A 152 -4.16 4.45 1.47
C GLY A 152 -2.77 5.06 1.57
N PHE A 153 -1.92 4.50 2.44
CA PHE A 153 -0.54 4.96 2.60
C PHE A 153 0.26 4.84 1.30
N LEU A 154 0.20 3.70 0.61
CA LEU A 154 0.91 3.50 -0.65
C LEU A 154 0.45 4.46 -1.75
N SER A 155 -0.86 4.69 -1.85
CA SER A 155 -1.45 5.61 -2.83
C SER A 155 -0.96 7.06 -2.68
N ARG A 156 -0.61 7.47 -1.46
CA ARG A 156 -0.10 8.82 -1.15
C ARG A 156 1.43 8.89 -1.19
N MET A 157 2.13 7.84 -0.74
CA MET A 157 3.58 7.88 -0.60
C MET A 157 4.34 7.67 -1.92
N CYS A 158 3.80 6.88 -2.85
CA CYS A 158 4.50 6.50 -4.08
C CYS A 158 3.71 6.92 -5.33
N PRO A 159 3.48 8.22 -5.59
CA PRO A 159 2.62 8.65 -6.70
C PRO A 159 3.13 8.24 -8.09
N ARG A 160 4.42 7.91 -8.22
CA ARG A 160 5.07 7.47 -9.48
C ARG A 160 5.26 5.96 -9.58
N LEU A 161 4.60 5.20 -8.71
CA LEU A 161 4.76 3.75 -8.69
C LEU A 161 4.21 3.14 -9.98
N GLN A 162 5.03 2.33 -10.64
CA GLN A 162 4.72 1.59 -11.86
C GLN A 162 4.52 0.10 -11.56
N GLU A 163 5.25 -0.43 -10.58
CA GLU A 163 5.22 -1.84 -10.22
C GLU A 163 5.16 -2.02 -8.71
N LEU A 164 4.12 -2.70 -8.26
CA LEU A 164 3.88 -3.05 -6.86
C LEU A 164 3.86 -4.56 -6.72
N SER A 165 4.76 -5.11 -5.90
CA SER A 165 4.65 -6.47 -5.38
C SER A 165 4.51 -6.42 -3.87
N LEU A 166 3.35 -6.79 -3.37
CA LEU A 166 3.00 -6.68 -1.96
C LEU A 166 2.71 -8.07 -1.40
N LYS A 167 3.50 -8.49 -0.43
CA LYS A 167 3.27 -9.72 0.33
C LYS A 167 2.74 -9.41 1.71
N ARG A 168 1.64 -10.04 2.11
CA ARG A 168 1.12 -9.93 3.47
C ARG A 168 0.35 -11.21 3.80
N ARG A 169 0.31 -11.62 5.07
CA ARG A 169 -0.40 -12.84 5.45
C ARG A 169 -1.90 -12.73 5.14
N SER A 170 -2.51 -11.59 5.45
CA SER A 170 -3.89 -11.30 5.10
C SER A 170 -4.07 -9.89 4.54
N LEU A 171 -4.84 -9.79 3.47
CA LEU A 171 -5.26 -8.53 2.86
C LEU A 171 -6.73 -8.65 2.44
N ASP A 172 -7.52 -7.67 2.84
CA ASP A 172 -8.83 -7.43 2.29
C ASP A 172 -8.68 -6.67 0.97
N LEU A 173 -9.05 -7.33 -0.12
CA LEU A 173 -9.00 -6.79 -1.47
C LEU A 173 -10.35 -6.21 -1.92
N SER A 174 -11.32 -6.16 -1.02
CA SER A 174 -12.62 -5.53 -1.27
C SER A 174 -12.51 -4.02 -1.46
N LEU A 175 -13.62 -3.41 -1.87
CA LEU A 175 -13.74 -1.95 -1.88
C LEU A 175 -13.47 -1.36 -0.48
N GLN A 176 -13.98 -1.98 0.58
CA GLN A 176 -13.81 -1.54 1.97
C GLN A 176 -12.36 -1.66 2.44
N GLY A 177 -11.66 -2.69 1.96
CA GLY A 177 -10.23 -2.86 2.18
C GLY A 177 -9.39 -1.77 1.52
N GLY A 178 -9.96 -0.96 0.62
CA GLY A 178 -9.27 0.20 0.02
C GLY A 178 -8.39 -0.14 -1.17
N LEU A 179 -8.50 -1.33 -1.77
CA LEU A 179 -7.70 -1.71 -2.95
C LEU A 179 -7.85 -0.68 -4.09
N CYS A 180 -9.06 -0.13 -4.25
CA CYS A 180 -9.37 0.88 -5.25
C CYS A 180 -8.52 2.17 -5.13
N LEU A 181 -7.96 2.48 -3.95
CA LEU A 181 -7.12 3.66 -3.74
C LEU A 181 -5.84 3.62 -4.59
N LEU A 182 -5.40 2.42 -4.99
CA LEU A 182 -4.27 2.26 -5.92
C LEU A 182 -4.54 2.90 -7.29
N THR A 183 -5.79 3.18 -7.67
CA THR A 183 -6.09 3.91 -8.92
C THR A 183 -5.61 5.36 -8.92
N ARG A 184 -5.28 5.93 -7.75
CA ARG A 184 -4.60 7.24 -7.68
C ARG A 184 -3.17 7.18 -8.23
N LEU A 185 -2.56 5.99 -8.29
CA LEU A 185 -1.24 5.76 -8.85
C LEU A 185 -1.32 5.68 -10.38
N GLN A 186 -1.34 6.85 -11.04
CA GLN A 186 -1.59 6.97 -12.48
C GLN A 186 -0.58 6.23 -13.36
N GLU A 187 0.66 6.10 -12.88
CA GLU A 187 1.72 5.37 -13.58
C GLU A 187 1.70 3.86 -13.30
N LEU A 188 0.80 3.34 -12.45
CA LEU A 188 0.80 1.94 -12.03
C LEU A 188 0.45 1.01 -13.20
N GLU A 189 1.39 0.14 -13.54
CA GLU A 189 1.32 -0.82 -14.64
C GLU A 189 1.13 -2.25 -14.13
N ARG A 190 1.82 -2.63 -13.06
CA ARG A 190 1.89 -4.03 -12.60
C ARG A 190 1.61 -4.12 -11.11
N VAL A 191 0.61 -4.90 -10.75
CA VAL A 191 0.27 -5.19 -9.35
C VAL A 191 0.33 -6.69 -9.13
N ARG A 192 1.07 -7.10 -8.09
CA ARG A 192 1.18 -8.49 -7.65
C ARG A 192 0.94 -8.55 -6.14
N ILE A 193 -0.15 -9.17 -5.72
CA ILE A 193 -0.49 -9.33 -4.31
C ILE A 193 -0.28 -10.78 -3.92
N ILE A 194 0.51 -11.02 -2.88
CA ILE A 194 0.77 -12.37 -2.35
C ILE A 194 0.17 -12.45 -0.96
N THR A 195 -0.87 -13.26 -0.80
CA THR A 195 -1.61 -13.46 0.46
C THR A 195 -1.69 -14.94 0.85
N HIS A 196 -1.82 -15.23 2.14
CA HIS A 196 -2.04 -16.61 2.59
C HIS A 196 -3.52 -16.99 2.47
N HIS A 197 -4.40 -16.05 2.78
CA HIS A 197 -5.85 -16.25 2.75
C HIS A 197 -6.43 -15.84 1.40
N TYR A 198 -7.42 -16.60 0.93
CA TYR A 198 -8.16 -16.23 -0.26
C TYR A 198 -8.97 -14.98 0.02
N PRO A 199 -8.77 -13.88 -0.73
CA PRO A 199 -9.53 -12.68 -0.53
C PRO A 199 -10.99 -12.93 -0.92
N GLN A 200 -11.92 -12.52 -0.07
CA GLN A 200 -13.34 -12.53 -0.41
C GLN A 200 -13.61 -11.35 -1.34
N MET A 201 -13.31 -11.52 -2.63
CA MET A 201 -13.66 -10.55 -3.66
C MET A 201 -14.91 -11.00 -4.41
N ASP A 202 -15.80 -10.05 -4.66
CA ASP A 202 -16.92 -10.21 -5.59
C ASP A 202 -16.80 -9.25 -6.79
N GLU A 203 -17.78 -9.28 -7.70
CA GLU A 203 -17.78 -8.42 -8.88
C GLU A 203 -17.86 -6.92 -8.55
N ARG A 204 -18.46 -6.57 -7.40
CA ARG A 204 -18.58 -5.17 -6.95
C ARG A 204 -17.23 -4.63 -6.49
N ASP A 205 -16.35 -5.49 -5.99
CA ASP A 205 -14.98 -5.12 -5.63
C ASP A 205 -14.11 -4.79 -6.85
N LEU A 206 -14.55 -5.15 -8.06
CA LEU A 206 -13.89 -4.81 -9.32
C LEU A 206 -14.43 -3.53 -9.96
N LEU A 207 -15.35 -2.82 -9.30
CA LEU A 207 -15.92 -1.55 -9.80
C LEU A 207 -14.89 -0.44 -9.97
N TRP A 208 -13.67 -0.59 -9.46
CA TRP A 208 -12.56 0.34 -9.71
C TRP A 208 -11.74 0.02 -10.97
N ILE A 209 -12.01 -1.13 -11.62
CA ILE A 209 -11.46 -1.58 -12.91
C ILE A 209 -12.43 -1.34 -14.11
N PRO A 210 -13.33 -0.33 -14.16
CA PRO A 210 -14.22 -0.19 -15.30
C PRO A 210 -13.46 0.35 -16.52
N SER A 211 -14.01 0.12 -17.70
CA SER A 211 -13.53 0.74 -18.94
C SER A 211 -13.73 2.27 -18.84
N THR A 212 -12.71 3.07 -19.17
CA THR A 212 -12.94 4.50 -19.43
C THR A 212 -13.48 4.68 -20.85
N PRO A 213 -14.48 5.55 -21.06
CA PRO A 213 -15.15 6.40 -20.07
C PRO A 213 -16.21 5.66 -19.23
N LEU A 214 -16.47 6.16 -18.00
CA LEU A 214 -17.58 5.71 -17.15
C LEU A 214 -18.89 5.71 -17.94
N SER A 215 -19.65 4.62 -17.84
CA SER A 215 -20.95 4.53 -18.48
C SER A 215 -21.97 5.45 -17.80
N THR A 216 -23.04 5.82 -18.51
CA THR A 216 -24.17 6.55 -17.91
C THR A 216 -24.76 5.79 -16.73
N TRP A 217 -24.74 4.45 -16.78
CA TRP A 217 -25.21 3.59 -15.70
C TRP A 217 -24.35 3.72 -14.44
N ASP A 218 -23.03 3.81 -14.58
CA ASP A 218 -22.14 4.00 -13.43
C ASP A 218 -22.47 5.31 -12.70
N ARG A 219 -22.74 6.38 -13.45
CA ARG A 219 -23.12 7.68 -12.89
C ARG A 219 -24.48 7.64 -12.20
N LEU A 220 -25.45 6.92 -12.75
CA LEU A 220 -26.79 6.77 -12.17
C LEU A 220 -26.77 5.86 -10.93
N TYR A 221 -25.94 4.83 -10.92
CA TYR A 221 -25.83 3.89 -9.81
C TYR A 221 -24.95 4.42 -8.67
N TYR A 222 -24.02 5.33 -8.98
CA TYR A 222 -23.07 5.87 -8.01
C TYR A 222 -23.71 6.45 -6.74
N PRO A 223 -24.78 7.28 -6.78
CA PRO A 223 -25.41 7.78 -5.56
C PRO A 223 -25.90 6.67 -4.62
N LEU A 224 -26.42 5.57 -5.17
CA LEU A 224 -26.88 4.42 -4.40
C LEU A 224 -25.71 3.63 -3.80
N LEU A 225 -24.69 3.35 -4.63
CA LEU A 225 -23.47 2.69 -4.17
C LEU A 225 -22.80 3.49 -3.06
N ARG A 226 -22.59 4.79 -3.27
CA ARG A 226 -22.04 5.72 -2.30
C ARG A 226 -22.86 5.74 -1.01
N HIS A 227 -24.18 5.80 -1.10
CA HIS A 227 -25.03 5.79 0.08
C HIS A 227 -24.87 4.49 0.88
N SER A 228 -24.90 3.33 0.21
CA SER A 228 -24.68 2.03 0.86
C SER A 228 -23.29 1.94 1.49
N THR A 229 -22.24 2.26 0.73
CA THR A 229 -20.85 2.22 1.20
C THR A 229 -20.65 3.18 2.38
N CYS A 230 -21.19 4.40 2.31
CA CYS A 230 -21.13 5.35 3.43
C CYS A 230 -21.82 4.81 4.68
N LYS A 231 -23.00 4.20 4.54
CA LYS A 231 -23.72 3.58 5.66
C LYS A 231 -22.93 2.42 6.27
N ASP A 232 -22.37 1.55 5.43
CA ASP A 232 -21.58 0.39 5.86
C ASP A 232 -20.30 0.83 6.59
N LEU A 233 -19.58 1.80 6.03
CA LEU A 233 -18.40 2.39 6.65
C LEU A 233 -18.74 3.12 7.96
N GLN A 234 -19.80 3.91 8.00
CA GLN A 234 -20.22 4.57 9.24
C GLN A 234 -20.60 3.57 10.33
N ALA A 235 -21.23 2.45 9.96
CA ALA A 235 -21.59 1.39 10.90
C ALA A 235 -20.34 0.68 11.43
N GLN A 236 -19.41 0.31 10.55
CA GLN A 236 -18.18 -0.40 10.92
C GLN A 236 -17.23 0.47 11.74
N TYR A 237 -17.07 1.75 11.37
CA TYR A 237 -16.10 2.67 11.97
C TYR A 237 -16.73 3.60 13.00
N LYS A 238 -17.91 3.25 13.54
CA LYS A 238 -18.59 4.06 14.54
C LYS A 238 -17.69 4.28 15.77
N GLY A 239 -17.32 5.53 16.01
CA GLY A 239 -16.46 5.93 17.14
C GLY A 239 -14.98 6.04 16.79
N ILE A 240 -14.60 5.78 15.54
CA ILE A 240 -13.32 6.17 14.94
C ILE A 240 -13.56 7.51 14.25
N SER A 241 -12.71 8.48 14.55
CA SER A 241 -12.77 9.80 13.91
C SER A 241 -11.36 10.30 13.72
N PRO A 242 -11.07 11.07 12.66
CA PRO A 242 -9.89 11.92 12.65
C PRO A 242 -9.92 12.78 13.90
N ASP A 243 -8.87 12.67 14.72
CA ASP A 243 -8.71 13.53 15.88
C ASP A 243 -8.44 14.95 15.37
N LYS A 244 -9.44 15.83 15.51
CA LYS A 244 -9.34 17.22 15.07
C LYS A 244 -8.31 18.02 15.85
N THR A 245 -7.95 17.57 17.05
CA THR A 245 -7.07 18.28 17.97
C THR A 245 -5.62 17.84 17.89
N THR A 246 -5.36 16.64 17.37
CA THR A 246 -4.01 16.09 17.25
C THR A 246 -3.66 15.93 15.80
N GLY A 247 -3.38 17.05 15.12
CA GLY A 247 -2.65 17.00 13.87
C GLY A 247 -1.31 16.34 14.16
N SER A 248 -1.21 15.04 13.94
CA SER A 248 0.04 14.31 14.13
C SER A 248 1.11 15.06 13.36
N LYS A 249 2.28 15.28 13.96
CA LYS A 249 3.42 15.95 13.30
C LYS A 249 3.75 15.30 11.94
N LEU A 250 3.38 14.03 11.78
CA LEU A 250 3.44 13.29 10.52
C LEU A 250 2.53 13.86 9.43
N VAL A 251 1.29 14.21 9.76
CA VAL A 251 0.32 14.83 8.85
C VAL A 251 0.77 16.23 8.46
N GLU A 252 1.28 17.02 9.41
CA GLU A 252 1.89 18.32 9.14
C GLU A 252 3.07 18.20 8.18
N ARG A 253 4.00 17.28 8.47
CA ARG A 253 5.14 17.02 7.58
C ARG A 253 4.71 16.52 6.20
N GLY A 254 3.65 15.71 6.14
CA GLY A 254 3.06 15.28 4.88
C GLY A 254 2.63 16.48 4.04
N ARG A 255 1.95 17.45 4.67
CA ARG A 255 1.50 18.70 4.02
C ARG A 255 2.67 19.56 3.56
N GLU A 256 3.74 19.67 4.35
CA GLU A 256 4.98 20.36 3.94
C GLU A 256 5.59 19.75 2.67
N LEU A 257 5.39 18.44 2.45
CA LEU A 257 5.83 17.72 1.27
C LEU A 257 4.76 17.66 0.16
N GLY A 258 3.67 18.43 0.30
CA GLY A 258 2.60 18.50 -0.69
C GLY A 258 1.67 17.29 -0.72
N MET A 259 1.56 16.54 0.38
CA MET A 259 0.61 15.44 0.50
C MET A 259 -0.40 15.66 1.63
N ASP A 260 -1.61 15.20 1.41
CA ASP A 260 -2.57 15.02 2.48
C ASP A 260 -2.49 13.59 3.03
N LEU A 261 -2.07 13.47 4.29
CA LEU A 261 -2.01 12.20 5.03
C LEU A 261 -3.08 12.12 6.14
N SER A 262 -3.92 13.14 6.28
CA SER A 262 -4.87 13.27 7.39
C SER A 262 -5.95 12.19 7.41
N LYS A 263 -6.27 11.63 6.23
CA LYS A 263 -7.30 10.61 6.04
C LYS A 263 -6.75 9.20 5.85
N VAL A 264 -5.43 9.00 5.83
CA VAL A 264 -4.84 7.67 5.59
C VAL A 264 -5.35 6.66 6.62
N GLY A 265 -5.91 5.55 6.15
CA GLY A 265 -6.48 4.50 6.99
C GLY A 265 -7.89 4.79 7.53
N TYR A 266 -8.43 5.97 7.26
CA TYR A 266 -9.81 6.32 7.59
C TYR A 266 -10.76 6.05 6.39
N PRO A 267 -12.03 5.69 6.66
CA PRO A 267 -13.06 5.54 5.62
C PRO A 267 -13.26 6.77 4.74
N GLU A 268 -13.01 7.96 5.28
CA GLU A 268 -13.12 9.22 4.57
C GLU A 268 -12.19 9.27 3.35
N ASP A 269 -11.02 8.60 3.37
CA ASP A 269 -10.13 8.55 2.20
C ASP A 269 -10.75 7.75 1.05
N LEU A 270 -11.52 6.71 1.38
CA LEU A 270 -12.29 5.92 0.42
C LEU A 270 -13.49 6.72 -0.13
N LEU A 271 -14.18 7.47 0.73
CA LEU A 271 -15.27 8.35 0.30
C LEU A 271 -14.76 9.48 -0.60
N ASP A 272 -13.64 10.10 -0.26
CA ASP A 272 -12.98 11.09 -1.11
C ASP A 272 -12.63 10.48 -2.47
N TRP A 273 -12.04 9.29 -2.50
CA TRP A 273 -11.75 8.60 -3.75
C TRP A 273 -13.01 8.35 -4.60
N MET A 274 -14.11 7.95 -3.95
CA MET A 274 -15.39 7.75 -4.62
C MET A 274 -15.87 9.06 -5.27
N GLU A 275 -15.76 10.20 -4.57
CA GLU A 275 -16.11 11.51 -5.12
C GLU A 275 -15.18 11.94 -6.25
N GLU A 276 -13.86 11.77 -6.08
CA GLU A 276 -12.86 12.04 -7.12
C GLU A 276 -13.17 11.26 -8.41
N ARG A 277 -13.68 10.03 -8.27
CA ARG A 277 -13.90 9.11 -9.39
C ARG A 277 -15.25 9.29 -10.07
N TYR A 278 -16.32 9.40 -9.28
CA TYR A 278 -17.69 9.34 -9.79
C TYR A 278 -18.50 10.61 -9.55
N GLY A 279 -17.99 11.53 -8.73
CA GLY A 279 -18.65 12.79 -8.43
C GLY A 279 -18.96 13.54 -9.72
N THR A 280 -20.24 13.76 -9.97
CA THR A 280 -20.70 14.74 -10.96
C THR A 280 -20.54 16.12 -10.35
N THR A 281 -19.33 16.67 -10.34
CA THR A 281 -19.21 18.12 -10.24
C THR A 281 -19.73 18.68 -11.55
N ALA A 282 -21.01 19.05 -11.56
CA ALA A 282 -21.53 19.93 -12.60
C ALA A 282 -20.56 21.11 -12.69
N PRO A 283 -20.07 21.47 -13.88
CA PRO A 283 -19.21 22.64 -14.01
C PRO A 283 -19.94 23.80 -13.36
N VAL A 284 -19.40 24.32 -12.26
CA VAL A 284 -19.98 25.47 -11.58
C VAL A 284 -19.83 26.63 -12.57
N GLU A 285 -20.95 26.99 -13.21
CA GLU A 285 -21.00 28.10 -14.16
C GLU A 285 -20.51 29.37 -13.45
N GLY A 286 -19.31 29.81 -13.78
CA GLY A 286 -18.73 31.04 -13.23
C GLY A 286 -17.27 30.93 -12.76
N ASP A 287 -16.74 29.72 -12.52
CA ASP A 287 -15.38 29.56 -12.00
C ASP A 287 -14.42 28.96 -13.04
N TYR A 288 -14.28 29.66 -14.17
CA TYR A 288 -13.50 29.23 -15.33
C TYR A 288 -11.97 29.22 -15.10
N ALA A 289 -11.48 29.69 -13.94
CA ALA A 289 -10.08 30.09 -13.82
C ALA A 289 -9.16 29.13 -13.05
N SER A 290 -9.64 28.16 -12.24
CA SER A 290 -8.68 27.41 -11.38
C SER A 290 -9.03 25.97 -11.01
N SER A 291 -10.23 25.48 -11.29
CA SER A 291 -10.61 24.12 -10.90
C SER A 291 -10.46 23.14 -12.06
N SER A 292 -9.21 22.78 -12.40
CA SER A 292 -8.98 21.62 -13.25
C SER A 292 -9.31 20.36 -12.44
N PHE A 293 -10.59 20.01 -12.33
CA PHE A 293 -10.97 18.67 -11.88
C PHE A 293 -10.43 17.70 -12.93
N ARG A 294 -9.24 17.16 -12.65
CA ARG A 294 -8.63 16.11 -13.44
C ARG A 294 -9.51 14.90 -13.22
N SER A 295 -10.38 14.59 -14.17
CA SER A 295 -11.02 13.27 -14.24
C SER A 295 -9.92 12.24 -14.03
N LEU A 296 -10.00 11.45 -12.95
CA LEU A 296 -8.98 10.45 -12.64
C LEU A 296 -8.80 9.59 -13.89
N GLN A 297 -7.66 9.75 -14.57
CA GLN A 297 -7.29 8.80 -15.60
C GLN A 297 -7.14 7.45 -14.91
N LEU A 298 -7.51 6.38 -15.60
CA LEU A 298 -7.24 5.06 -15.06
C LEU A 298 -5.72 4.86 -15.02
N PRO A 299 -5.22 4.13 -14.00
CA PRO A 299 -3.83 3.71 -14.02
C PRO A 299 -3.53 2.98 -15.33
N LYS A 300 -2.28 3.10 -15.79
CA LYS A 300 -1.71 2.38 -16.95
C LYS A 300 -1.59 0.87 -16.71
N MET A 301 -2.49 0.30 -15.93
CA MET A 301 -2.47 -1.07 -15.47
C MET A 301 -2.48 -2.01 -16.67
N GLN A 302 -1.44 -2.83 -16.74
CA GLN A 302 -1.19 -3.87 -17.73
C GLN A 302 -1.39 -5.25 -17.09
N SER A 303 -1.00 -5.42 -15.82
CA SER A 303 -1.18 -6.70 -15.11
C SER A 303 -1.63 -6.51 -13.67
N PHE A 304 -2.49 -7.40 -13.22
CA PHE A 304 -2.93 -7.53 -11.84
C PHE A 304 -3.01 -9.01 -11.49
N SER A 305 -2.18 -9.47 -10.56
CA SER A 305 -2.22 -10.85 -10.09
C SER A 305 -2.37 -10.95 -8.58
N VAL A 306 -3.15 -11.93 -8.14
CA VAL A 306 -3.29 -12.30 -6.73
C VAL A 306 -2.87 -13.75 -6.57
N GLU A 307 -1.86 -13.97 -5.75
CA GLU A 307 -1.33 -15.28 -5.41
C GLU A 307 -1.80 -15.66 -4.01
N CYS A 308 -2.43 -16.83 -3.91
CA CYS A 308 -3.00 -17.34 -2.67
C CYS A 308 -2.44 -18.75 -2.39
N ARG A 309 -2.03 -19.02 -1.15
CA ARG A 309 -1.56 -20.36 -0.77
C ARG A 309 -2.69 -21.36 -0.54
N GLU A 310 -3.87 -20.90 -0.14
CA GLU A 310 -5.03 -21.77 0.09
C GLU A 310 -5.65 -22.27 -1.22
N LYS A 311 -5.34 -23.51 -1.62
CA LYS A 311 -6.04 -24.21 -2.71
C LYS A 311 -7.35 -24.82 -2.17
N LYS A 312 -8.50 -24.32 -2.62
CA LYS A 312 -9.80 -25.01 -2.49
C LYS A 312 -10.52 -24.94 -3.84
N ASP A 313 -10.99 -26.07 -4.36
CA ASP A 313 -11.59 -26.15 -5.71
C ASP A 313 -12.76 -25.17 -5.92
N LYS A 314 -13.60 -24.96 -4.89
CA LYS A 314 -14.71 -23.99 -4.95
C LYS A 314 -14.24 -22.55 -5.21
N LYS A 315 -13.04 -22.20 -4.78
CA LYS A 315 -12.45 -20.85 -4.96
C LYS A 315 -11.94 -20.63 -6.38
N ALA A 316 -11.58 -21.70 -7.10
CA ALA A 316 -11.13 -21.61 -8.49
C ALA A 316 -12.27 -21.13 -9.42
N ILE A 317 -13.50 -21.59 -9.20
CA ILE A 317 -14.67 -21.17 -9.97
C ILE A 317 -14.96 -19.68 -9.76
N ALA A 318 -14.93 -19.21 -8.51
CA ALA A 318 -15.14 -17.79 -8.20
C ALA A 318 -14.02 -16.92 -8.78
N ALA A 319 -12.76 -17.36 -8.68
CA ALA A 319 -11.61 -16.68 -9.29
C ALA A 319 -11.77 -16.56 -10.81
N GLN A 320 -12.12 -17.65 -11.50
CA GLN A 320 -12.34 -17.65 -12.95
C GLN A 320 -13.46 -16.68 -13.35
N LYS A 321 -14.56 -16.64 -12.59
CA LYS A 321 -15.66 -15.70 -12.84
C LYS A 321 -15.18 -14.24 -12.79
N LEU A 322 -14.33 -13.90 -11.81
CA LEU A 322 -13.74 -12.56 -11.72
C LEU A 322 -12.79 -12.28 -12.88
N GLU A 323 -11.96 -13.25 -13.28
CA GLU A 323 -11.08 -13.13 -14.45
C GLU A 323 -11.88 -12.86 -15.73
N ASP A 324 -12.98 -13.59 -15.95
CA ASP A 324 -13.85 -13.42 -17.12
C ASP A 324 -14.50 -12.03 -17.15
N VAL A 325 -14.93 -11.52 -15.99
CA VAL A 325 -15.48 -10.16 -15.85
C VAL A 325 -14.44 -9.11 -16.20
N VAL A 326 -13.21 -9.23 -15.69
CA VAL A 326 -12.13 -8.28 -16.02
C VAL A 326 -11.73 -8.39 -17.48
N ALA A 327 -11.62 -9.60 -18.05
CA ALA A 327 -11.31 -9.80 -19.46
C ALA A 327 -12.35 -9.13 -20.37
N LYS A 328 -13.63 -9.15 -19.97
CA LYS A 328 -14.71 -8.47 -20.70
C LYS A 328 -14.61 -6.94 -20.59
N VAL A 329 -14.34 -6.40 -19.40
CA VAL A 329 -14.38 -4.95 -19.13
C VAL A 329 -13.06 -4.25 -19.50
N ARG A 330 -11.92 -4.92 -19.33
CA ARG A 330 -10.58 -4.43 -19.67
C ARG A 330 -9.75 -5.55 -20.33
N PRO A 331 -10.02 -5.88 -21.60
CA PRO A 331 -9.32 -6.97 -22.30
C PRO A 331 -7.80 -6.78 -22.41
N ASN A 332 -7.30 -5.54 -22.28
CA ASN A 332 -5.88 -5.23 -22.30
C ASN A 332 -5.17 -5.44 -20.95
N VAL A 333 -5.91 -5.76 -19.89
CA VAL A 333 -5.33 -6.02 -18.56
C VAL A 333 -5.21 -7.52 -18.36
N HIS A 334 -3.97 -7.98 -18.13
CA HIS A 334 -3.72 -9.34 -17.71
C HIS A 334 -4.10 -9.50 -16.23
N PHE A 335 -5.31 -9.99 -15.99
CA PHE A 335 -5.83 -10.19 -14.64
C PHE A 335 -5.83 -11.67 -14.27
N ARG A 336 -5.23 -12.01 -13.13
CA ARG A 336 -5.12 -13.39 -12.62
C ARG A 336 -5.45 -13.47 -11.14
N MET A 337 -6.32 -14.41 -10.79
CA MET A 337 -6.70 -14.71 -9.41
C MET A 337 -6.25 -16.11 -9.05
N CYS A 338 -5.60 -16.25 -7.90
CA CYS A 338 -5.07 -17.51 -7.40
C CYS A 338 -4.02 -18.14 -8.31
N GLU A 339 -3.12 -17.32 -8.85
CA GLU A 339 -1.93 -17.84 -9.52
C GLU A 339 -1.08 -18.64 -8.52
N GLU A 340 -0.53 -19.76 -8.99
CA GLU A 340 0.41 -20.52 -8.19
C GLU A 340 1.64 -19.66 -7.95
N HIS A 341 2.06 -19.55 -6.69
CA HIS A 341 3.21 -18.72 -6.31
C HIS A 341 4.48 -19.25 -6.98
N LYS A 342 4.81 -18.69 -8.15
CA LYS A 342 6.05 -18.91 -8.88
C LYS A 342 6.81 -17.60 -8.83
N ASP A 343 7.64 -17.44 -7.81
CA ASP A 343 8.53 -16.28 -7.76
C ASP A 343 9.67 -16.52 -8.76
N ALA A 344 9.43 -16.23 -10.04
CA ALA A 344 10.39 -16.46 -11.11
C ALA A 344 11.70 -15.69 -10.87
N PHE A 345 11.63 -14.49 -10.29
CA PHE A 345 12.83 -13.74 -9.88
C PHE A 345 13.61 -14.50 -8.81
N TYR A 346 12.92 -15.00 -7.79
CA TYR A 346 13.52 -15.83 -6.75
C TYR A 346 14.11 -17.14 -7.29
N GLU A 347 13.37 -17.86 -8.14
CA GLU A 347 13.83 -19.11 -8.73
C GLU A 347 15.00 -18.89 -9.68
N THR A 348 15.02 -17.78 -10.42
CA THR A 348 16.13 -17.44 -11.31
C THR A 348 17.34 -17.01 -10.48
N THR A 349 17.16 -16.15 -9.49
CA THR A 349 18.26 -15.65 -8.66
C THR A 349 18.91 -16.80 -7.87
N LEU A 350 18.13 -17.69 -7.25
CA LEU A 350 18.67 -18.87 -6.57
C LEU A 350 19.35 -19.90 -7.47
N LYS A 351 19.16 -19.86 -8.79
CA LYS A 351 19.88 -20.77 -9.70
C LYS A 351 21.33 -20.34 -9.95
N TYR A 352 21.65 -19.06 -9.71
CA TYR A 352 22.95 -18.47 -10.03
C TYR A 352 23.82 -18.19 -8.79
N TRP A 353 23.38 -18.61 -7.61
CA TRP A 353 24.12 -18.60 -6.34
C TRP A 353 24.03 -19.98 -5.71
#